data_AF-A0A7U3UTX5-F1
#
_entry.id   AF-A0A7U3UTX5-F1
#
_cell.length_a   1.000
_cell.length_b   1.000
_cell.length_c   1.000
_cell.angle_alpha   90.00
_cell.angle_beta   90.00
_cell.angle_gamma   90.00
#
_symmetry.space_group_name_H-M   'P 1'
#
loop_
_entity.id
_entity.type
_entity.pdbx_description
1 polymer ?
#
loop_
_entity_poly.entity_id
_entity_poly.type
_entity_poly.pdbx_seq_one_letter_code
_entity_poly.pdbx_strand_id
1 'polypeptide(L)' 'MSRADCVAYGDSLSDTALFGVVPVSVAVNGDDHVSGMATHAYTGGDLREAYDLVAGG' A
#
# COMPACT_ATOMS: atom_id res chain seq x y z
N MET A 1 -4.48 -12.94 -14.63
CA MET A 1 -4.27 -12.03 -13.50
C MET A 1 -4.02 -12.87 -12.26
N SER A 2 -2.83 -12.73 -11.68
CA SER A 2 -2.41 -13.39 -10.44
C SER A 2 -2.19 -12.32 -9.35
N ARG A 3 -1.92 -12.75 -8.11
CA ARG A 3 -1.53 -11.81 -7.04
C ARG A 3 -0.29 -10.98 -7.38
N ALA A 4 0.55 -11.46 -8.31
CA ALA A 4 1.72 -10.71 -8.77
C ALA A 4 1.34 -9.45 -9.57
N ASP A 5 0.11 -9.38 -10.07
CA ASP A 5 -0.42 -8.23 -10.82
C ASP A 5 -1.21 -7.27 -9.92
N CYS A 6 -1.28 -7.53 -8.61
CA CYS A 6 -2.09 -6.75 -7.67
C CYS A 6 -1.25 -5.77 -6.85
N VAL A 7 -1.83 -4.60 -6.58
CA VAL A 7 -1.36 -3.63 -5.59
C VAL A 7 -2.40 -3.51 -4.47
N ALA A 8 -1.97 -3.50 -3.22
CA ALA A 8 -2.84 -3.23 -2.07
C ALA A 8 -2.62 -1.82 -1.50
N TYR A 9 -3.70 -1.11 -1.18
CA TYR A 9 -3.66 0.16 -0.46
C TYR A 9 -4.40 -0.03 0.85
N GLY A 10 -3.82 0.47 1.95
CA GLY A 10 -4.38 0.30 3.29
C GLY A 10 -3.81 1.28 4.29
N ASP A 11 -4.42 1.38 5.47
CA ASP A 11 -4.07 2.35 6.51
C ASP A 11 -3.92 1.72 7.91
N SER A 12 -4.38 0.49 8.09
CA SER A 12 -4.53 -0.07 9.44
C SER A 12 -4.37 -1.58 9.50
N LEU A 13 -4.42 -2.12 10.72
CA LEU A 13 -4.21 -3.53 11.01
C LEU A 13 -5.06 -4.51 10.15
N SER A 14 -6.23 -4.10 9.68
CA SER A 14 -7.07 -4.94 8.79
C SER A 14 -6.39 -5.27 7.46
N ASP A 15 -5.50 -4.41 6.98
CA ASP A 15 -4.89 -4.51 5.65
C ASP A 15 -3.63 -5.40 5.63
N THR A 16 -3.14 -5.75 6.81
CA THR A 16 -1.89 -6.52 7.00
C THR A 16 -1.93 -7.88 6.32
N ALA A 17 -3.08 -8.54 6.31
CA ALA A 17 -3.28 -9.80 5.59
C ALA A 17 -3.14 -9.64 4.07
N LEU A 18 -3.56 -8.50 3.50
CA LEU A 18 -3.38 -8.20 2.08
C LEU A 18 -1.91 -7.88 1.78
N PHE A 19 -1.27 -7.07 2.62
CA PHE A 19 0.14 -6.69 2.44
C PHE A 19 1.07 -7.91 2.47
N GLY A 20 0.74 -8.92 3.28
CA GLY A 20 1.51 -10.17 3.33
C GLY A 20 1.38 -11.09 2.11
N VAL A 21 0.49 -10.80 1.16
CA VAL A 21 0.22 -11.70 0.01
C VAL A 21 0.39 -11.07 -1.36
N VAL A 22 0.46 -9.74 -1.46
CA VAL A 22 0.73 -9.02 -2.71
C VAL A 22 2.18 -8.52 -2.74
N PRO A 23 2.82 -8.44 -3.92
CA PRO A 23 4.20 -7.98 -4.01
C PRO A 23 4.35 -6.47 -3.80
N VAL A 24 3.28 -5.69 -4.02
CA VAL A 24 3.30 -4.22 -3.89
C VAL A 24 2.14 -3.77 -3.01
N SER A 25 2.46 -3.00 -1.99
CA SER A 25 1.53 -2.44 -1.02
C SER A 25 1.88 -0.99 -0.67
N VAL A 26 0.86 -0.15 -0.46
CA VAL A 26 1.00 1.26 -0.10
C VAL A 26 0.24 1.53 1.19
N ALA A 27 0.96 1.90 2.25
CA ALA A 27 0.38 2.42 3.48
C ALA A 27 0.00 3.90 3.26
N VAL A 28 -1.29 4.22 3.22
CA VAL A 28 -1.81 5.57 3.01
C VAL A 28 -2.23 6.15 4.35
N ASN A 29 -1.52 7.17 4.84
CA ASN A 29 -1.69 7.72 6.17
C ASN A 29 -1.71 6.64 7.27
N GLY A 30 -0.94 5.57 7.05
CA GLY A 30 -1.03 4.34 7.83
C GLY A 30 -0.44 4.43 9.23
N ASP A 31 -0.94 3.60 10.13
CA ASP A 31 -0.40 3.46 11.47
C ASP A 31 0.91 2.65 11.51
N ASP A 32 1.48 2.48 12.71
CA ASP A 32 2.73 1.73 12.92
C ASP A 32 2.61 0.26 12.51
N HIS A 33 1.40 -0.32 12.50
CA HIS A 33 1.19 -1.71 12.12
C HIS A 33 1.42 -1.92 10.63
N VAL A 34 0.94 -1.01 9.78
CA VAL A 34 1.05 -1.15 8.31
C VAL A 34 2.30 -0.49 7.73
N SER A 35 2.78 0.59 8.34
CA SER A 35 3.92 1.36 7.81
C SER A 35 5.21 0.55 7.73
N GLY A 36 5.41 -0.40 8.65
CA GLY A 36 6.56 -1.30 8.66
C GLY A 36 6.46 -2.49 7.68
N MET A 37 5.27 -2.76 7.13
CA MET A 37 5.04 -3.87 6.20
C MET A 37 4.79 -3.44 4.76
N ALA A 38 4.40 -2.19 4.56
CA ALA A 38 4.13 -1.66 3.24
C ALA A 38 5.41 -1.56 2.41
N THR A 39 5.33 -1.83 1.11
CA THR A 39 6.44 -1.52 0.20
C THR A 39 6.63 -0.03 -0.02
N HIS A 40 5.55 0.75 0.12
CA HIS A 40 5.55 2.21 0.03
C HIS A 40 4.70 2.78 1.17
N ALA A 41 5.09 3.96 1.67
CA ALA A 41 4.27 4.74 2.59
C ALA A 41 4.00 6.11 1.97
N TYR A 42 2.75 6.57 2.10
CA TYR A 42 2.30 7.87 1.64
C TYR A 42 1.59 8.59 2.77
N THR A 43 1.89 9.87 2.95
CA THR A 43 1.15 10.75 3.87
C THR A 43 0.71 11.98 3.09
N GLY A 44 -0.60 12.23 3.04
CA GLY A 44 -1.16 13.33 2.27
C GLY A 44 -2.66 13.20 2.04
N GLY A 45 -3.18 14.13 1.25
CA GLY A 45 -4.62 14.31 1.01
C GLY A 45 -5.10 13.89 -0.38
N ASP A 46 -4.22 13.45 -1.28
CA ASP A 46 -4.58 13.05 -2.64
C ASP A 46 -4.18 11.60 -2.92
N LEU A 47 -5.17 10.73 -3.11
CA LEU A 47 -4.96 9.33 -3.45
C LEU A 47 -4.32 9.13 -4.83
N ARG A 48 -4.37 10.14 -5.72
CA ARG A 48 -3.67 10.08 -7.00
C ARG A 48 -2.16 10.08 -6.80
N GLU A 49 -1.67 10.88 -5.87
CA GLU A 49 -0.24 10.89 -5.52
C GLU A 49 0.18 9.52 -4.97
N ALA A 50 -0.66 8.89 -4.14
CA ALA A 50 -0.43 7.53 -3.66
C ALA A 50 -0.43 6.49 -4.79
N TYR A 51 -1.30 6.64 -5.78
CA TYR A 51 -1.36 5.77 -6.96
C TYR A 51 -0.14 5.93 -7.87
N ASP A 52 0.32 7.16 -8.05
CA ASP A 52 1.47 7.48 -8.89
C ASP A 52 2.77 6.86 -8.35
N LEU A 53 2.84 6.57 -7.04
CA LEU A 53 3.99 5.86 -6.44
C LEU A 53 4.24 4.46 -7.04
N VAL A 54 3.19 3.81 -7.56
CA VAL A 54 3.28 2.43 -8.08
C VAL A 54 2.98 2.32 -9.57
N ALA A 55 2.40 3.35 -10.18
CA ALA A 55 2.01 3.35 -11.59
C ALA A 55 3.20 3.40 -12.57
N GLY A 56 4.44 3.50 -12.05
CA GLY A 56 5.64 3.76 -12.83
C GLY A 56 5.70 5.24 -13.18
N GLY A 57 6.55 6.00 -12.48
CA GLY A 57 6.81 7.39 -12.82
C GLY A 57 7.28 7.59 -14.26
#